data_AF-A0A934SBQ1-F1
#
_entry.id   AF-A0A934SBQ1-F1
#
_cell.length_a   1.000
_cell.length_b   1.000
_cell.length_c   1.000
_cell.angle_alpha   90.00
_cell.angle_beta   90.00
_cell.angle_gamma   90.00
#
_symmetry.space_group_name_H-M   'P 1'
#
loop_
_entity.id
_entity.type
_entity.pdbx_description
1 polymer ?
#
loop_
_entity_poly.entity_id
_entity_poly.type
_entity_poly.pdbx_seq_one_letter_code
_entity_poly.pdbx_strand_id
1 'polypeptide(L)'
;MEGLDYVMAHREMFISTRSVGYGEILGKAIKLAAKNGVTEVLSTLESIKAGGLDSFYAKNVEFPEGFDFSALYDHAKDAELLKKGACFFGGSWMEQDSEGAFDALISDEAVSNFDQLFTDIPSSSRDSEQLQQGINRTKWLAEKFNDMQYEDAAEYATSLADSLKQQPEAWQELVNDLQEKEIRIDLIKKSFETTWNLVRLRNQLFTLKEPEDGVEVLERINQGPARYLFQTRQKLQETLDKMKVAPDRSDAILNRIFHP
;
A
#
# COMPACT_ATOMS: atom_id res chain seq x y z
N MET A 1 10.77 7.92 -28.10
CA MET A 1 10.31 9.32 -28.03
C MET A 1 9.02 9.53 -28.82
N GLU A 2 8.95 9.12 -30.10
CA GLU A 2 7.74 9.35 -30.95
C GLU A 2 6.38 9.05 -30.30
N GLY A 3 6.26 7.95 -29.53
CA GLY A 3 5.01 7.63 -28.83
C GLY A 3 4.68 8.58 -27.66
N LEU A 4 5.67 9.03 -26.91
CA LEU A 4 5.48 10.00 -25.81
C LEU A 4 5.11 11.37 -26.38
N ASP A 5 5.80 11.79 -27.44
CA ASP A 5 5.54 13.06 -28.14
C ASP A 5 4.10 13.09 -28.68
N TYR A 6 3.63 11.98 -29.24
CA TYR A 6 2.25 11.84 -29.71
C TYR A 6 1.22 11.96 -28.57
N VAL A 7 1.47 11.30 -27.42
CA VAL A 7 0.57 11.42 -26.25
C VAL A 7 0.54 12.85 -25.73
N MET A 8 1.68 13.53 -25.66
CA MET A 8 1.75 14.92 -25.21
C MET A 8 1.01 15.85 -26.16
N ALA A 9 1.12 15.64 -27.48
CA ALA A 9 0.43 16.43 -28.50
C ALA A 9 -1.08 16.18 -28.59
N HIS A 10 -1.56 15.03 -28.13
CA HIS A 10 -2.97 14.58 -28.24
C HIS A 10 -3.54 14.13 -26.89
N ARG A 11 -3.15 14.80 -25.80
CA ARG A 11 -3.42 14.41 -24.41
C ARG A 11 -4.90 14.11 -24.13
N GLU A 12 -5.80 14.90 -24.70
CA GLU A 12 -7.24 14.76 -24.59
C GLU A 12 -7.78 13.40 -25.08
N MET A 13 -7.07 12.73 -26.01
CA MET A 13 -7.44 11.40 -26.49
C MET A 13 -7.12 10.31 -25.48
N PHE A 14 -6.17 10.55 -24.58
CA PHE A 14 -5.65 9.56 -23.62
C PHE A 14 -6.14 9.78 -22.19
N ILE A 15 -6.67 10.98 -21.88
CA ILE A 15 -7.24 11.33 -20.58
C ILE A 15 -8.76 11.35 -20.71
N SER A 16 -9.40 10.23 -20.34
CA SER A 16 -10.87 10.17 -20.23
C SER A 16 -11.31 10.18 -18.76
N THR A 17 -12.57 10.53 -18.50
CA THR A 17 -13.17 10.49 -17.15
C THR A 17 -13.12 9.12 -16.46
N ARG A 18 -12.76 8.04 -17.18
CA ARG A 18 -12.78 6.66 -16.64
C ARG A 18 -11.47 5.90 -16.80
N SER A 19 -10.50 6.38 -17.58
CA SER A 19 -9.24 5.70 -17.77
C SER A 19 -8.15 6.61 -18.32
N VAL A 20 -6.92 6.26 -17.96
CA VAL A 20 -5.68 6.88 -18.44
C VAL A 20 -5.00 5.88 -19.37
N GLY A 21 -5.14 6.07 -20.68
CA GLY A 21 -4.69 5.11 -21.70
C GLY A 21 -3.20 5.16 -22.03
N TYR A 22 -2.46 6.13 -21.49
CA TYR A 22 -1.06 6.37 -21.85
C TYR A 22 -0.03 5.63 -20.99
N GLY A 23 -0.46 4.87 -19.97
CA GLY A 23 0.44 4.32 -18.96
C GLY A 23 1.57 3.43 -19.51
N GLU A 24 1.27 2.58 -20.51
CA GLU A 24 2.29 1.75 -21.16
C GLU A 24 3.28 2.57 -21.99
N ILE A 25 2.85 3.70 -22.56
CA ILE A 25 3.70 4.58 -23.36
C ILE A 25 4.70 5.29 -22.43
N LEU A 26 4.22 5.80 -21.29
CA LEU A 26 5.11 6.35 -20.26
C LEU A 26 6.10 5.31 -19.77
N GLY A 27 5.62 4.09 -19.47
CA GLY A 27 6.47 3.01 -18.99
C GLY A 27 7.60 2.67 -19.96
N LYS A 28 7.29 2.58 -21.26
CA LYS A 28 8.30 2.36 -22.32
C LYS A 28 9.28 3.52 -22.44
N ALA A 29 8.82 4.77 -22.33
CA ALA A 29 9.69 5.94 -22.41
C ALA A 29 10.68 5.98 -21.22
N ILE A 30 10.18 5.78 -20.00
CA ILE A 30 10.99 5.72 -18.78
C ILE A 30 11.96 4.55 -18.83
N LYS A 31 11.51 3.35 -19.25
CA LYS A 31 12.39 2.17 -19.42
C LYS A 31 13.51 2.43 -20.43
N LEU A 32 13.24 3.14 -21.52
CA LEU A 32 14.26 3.50 -22.50
C LEU A 32 15.26 4.50 -21.89
N ALA A 33 14.76 5.52 -21.19
CA ALA A 33 15.57 6.50 -20.49
C ALA A 33 16.46 5.87 -19.42
N ALA A 34 15.93 4.90 -18.66
CA ALA A 34 16.66 4.20 -17.60
C ALA A 34 17.92 3.50 -18.10
N LYS A 35 17.95 3.03 -19.36
CA LYS A 35 19.15 2.46 -19.99
C LYS A 35 20.30 3.46 -20.14
N ASN A 36 19.98 4.75 -20.15
CA ASN A 36 20.94 5.85 -20.29
C ASN A 36 21.26 6.51 -18.93
N GLY A 37 20.67 6.03 -17.84
CA GLY A 37 20.94 6.49 -16.48
C GLY A 37 19.93 7.49 -15.93
N VAL A 38 20.18 7.92 -14.68
CA VAL A 38 19.28 8.75 -13.87
C VAL A 38 18.92 10.07 -14.55
N THR A 39 19.91 10.77 -15.13
CA THR A 39 19.70 12.06 -15.79
C THR A 39 18.68 11.98 -16.92
N GLU A 40 18.69 10.91 -17.72
CA GLU A 40 17.75 10.74 -18.81
C GLU A 40 16.34 10.43 -18.30
N VAL A 41 16.24 9.67 -17.20
CA VAL A 41 14.96 9.43 -16.53
C VAL A 41 14.37 10.73 -16.02
N LEU A 42 15.17 11.58 -15.35
CA LEU A 42 14.74 12.88 -14.86
C LEU A 42 14.26 13.79 -16.00
N SER A 43 15.03 13.90 -17.08
CA SER A 43 14.64 14.65 -18.29
C SER A 43 13.30 14.15 -18.88
N THR A 44 13.10 12.83 -18.87
CA THR A 44 11.85 12.22 -19.31
C THR A 44 10.69 12.57 -18.37
N LEU A 45 10.89 12.53 -17.05
CA LEU A 45 9.89 12.91 -16.05
C LEU A 45 9.52 14.39 -16.14
N GLU A 46 10.50 15.27 -16.35
CA GLU A 46 10.28 16.69 -16.60
C GLU A 46 9.43 16.92 -17.85
N SER A 47 9.71 16.19 -18.93
CA SER A 47 8.93 16.25 -20.16
C SER A 47 7.48 15.78 -19.94
N ILE A 48 7.29 14.68 -19.20
CA ILE A 48 5.96 14.17 -18.82
C ILE A 48 5.19 15.23 -18.01
N LYS A 49 5.83 15.84 -16.99
CA LYS A 49 5.25 16.89 -16.16
C LYS A 49 4.89 18.14 -16.98
N ALA A 50 5.79 18.58 -17.87
CA ALA A 50 5.57 19.72 -18.77
C ALA A 50 4.42 19.47 -19.75
N GLY A 51 4.25 18.22 -20.21
CA GLY A 51 3.11 17.78 -21.02
C GLY A 51 1.78 17.66 -20.23
N GLY A 52 1.78 17.92 -18.92
CA GLY A 52 0.59 17.78 -18.07
C GLY A 52 0.16 16.33 -17.83
N LEU A 53 1.04 15.37 -18.09
CA LEU A 53 0.81 13.96 -17.81
C LEU A 53 1.30 13.64 -16.40
N ASP A 54 0.74 12.58 -15.81
CA ASP A 54 1.13 12.10 -14.48
C ASP A 54 1.90 10.78 -14.61
N SER A 55 3.16 10.78 -14.13
CA SER A 55 4.06 9.62 -14.14
C SER A 55 3.56 8.49 -13.24
N PHE A 56 2.67 8.77 -12.29
CA PHE A 56 1.98 7.77 -11.46
C PHE A 56 1.30 6.66 -12.29
N TYR A 57 0.87 6.96 -13.51
CA TYR A 57 0.19 5.99 -14.37
C TYR A 57 1.15 5.17 -15.24
N ALA A 58 2.46 5.38 -15.15
CA ALA A 58 3.41 4.55 -15.87
C ALA A 58 3.26 3.08 -15.45
N LYS A 59 3.27 2.16 -16.42
CA LYS A 59 3.08 0.73 -16.19
C LYS A 59 4.26 -0.06 -16.73
N ASN A 60 4.59 -1.18 -16.09
CA ASN A 60 5.61 -2.13 -16.55
C ASN A 60 6.96 -1.44 -16.79
N VAL A 61 7.32 -0.50 -15.91
CA VAL A 61 8.65 0.11 -15.94
C VAL A 61 9.64 -0.95 -15.44
N GLU A 62 10.69 -1.16 -16.21
CA GLU A 62 11.79 -2.03 -15.80
C GLU A 62 13.07 -1.21 -15.87
N PHE A 63 13.89 -1.32 -14.83
CA PHE A 63 15.18 -0.64 -14.72
C PHE A 63 16.32 -1.63 -14.94
N PRO A 64 17.45 -1.20 -15.54
CA PRO A 64 18.62 -2.06 -15.66
C PRO A 64 19.17 -2.44 -14.29
N GLU A 65 19.87 -3.56 -14.20
CA GLU A 65 20.57 -3.98 -12.99
C GLU A 65 21.59 -2.91 -12.56
N GLY A 66 21.61 -2.60 -11.25
CA GLY A 66 22.50 -1.59 -10.69
C GLY A 66 22.09 -0.15 -11.03
N PHE A 67 20.83 0.08 -11.43
CA PHE A 67 20.31 1.43 -11.60
C PHE A 67 20.33 2.19 -10.27
N ASP A 68 20.77 3.45 -10.31
CA ASP A 68 20.91 4.29 -9.12
C ASP A 68 19.56 4.92 -8.72
N PHE A 69 18.72 4.12 -8.05
CA PHE A 69 17.41 4.54 -7.57
C PHE A 69 17.50 5.62 -6.49
N SER A 70 18.54 5.60 -5.67
CA SER A 70 18.76 6.59 -4.61
C SER A 70 18.97 7.98 -5.21
N ALA A 71 19.87 8.10 -6.19
CA ALA A 71 20.05 9.35 -6.91
C ALA A 71 18.77 9.78 -7.65
N LEU A 72 18.02 8.85 -8.26
CA LEU A 72 16.74 9.18 -8.89
C LEU A 72 15.75 9.76 -7.87
N TYR A 73 15.61 9.13 -6.70
CA TYR A 73 14.73 9.57 -5.65
C TYR A 73 15.09 10.97 -5.13
N ASP A 74 16.37 11.18 -4.81
CA ASP A 74 16.88 12.45 -4.29
C ASP A 74 16.71 13.62 -5.27
N HIS A 75 16.96 13.39 -6.56
CA HIS A 75 16.80 14.45 -7.54
C HIS A 75 15.33 14.70 -7.89
N ALA A 76 14.53 13.64 -7.96
CA ALA A 76 13.12 13.75 -8.33
C ALA A 76 12.27 14.34 -7.19
N LYS A 77 12.64 14.15 -5.92
CA LYS A 77 12.02 14.83 -4.78
C LYS A 77 12.32 16.32 -4.78
N ASP A 78 13.58 16.70 -4.96
CA ASP A 78 14.02 18.11 -4.98
C ASP A 78 13.38 18.92 -6.12
N ALA A 79 13.19 18.28 -7.28
CA ALA A 79 12.57 18.89 -8.44
C ALA A 79 11.02 18.84 -8.42
N GLU A 80 10.42 18.37 -7.32
CA GLU A 80 8.97 18.13 -7.18
C GLU A 80 8.38 17.32 -8.36
N LEU A 81 9.18 16.40 -8.93
CA LEU A 81 8.76 15.56 -10.05
C LEU A 81 7.89 14.40 -9.57
N LEU A 82 7.94 14.09 -8.28
CA LEU A 82 7.16 13.04 -7.63
C LEU A 82 6.00 13.66 -6.85
N LYS A 83 4.86 13.89 -7.52
CA LYS A 83 3.66 14.49 -6.89
C LYS A 83 3.01 13.56 -5.86
N LYS A 84 3.19 12.26 -6.05
CA LYS A 84 3.10 11.18 -5.07
C LYS A 84 4.45 10.49 -5.25
N GLY A 85 5.30 10.46 -4.22
CA GLY A 85 6.66 9.86 -4.24
C GLY A 85 6.78 8.63 -5.16
N ALA A 86 7.97 8.32 -5.66
CA ALA A 86 8.46 7.09 -6.33
C ALA A 86 7.53 5.97 -6.91
N CYS A 87 6.21 6.11 -7.06
CA CYS A 87 5.24 5.02 -7.21
C CYS A 87 5.48 4.18 -8.45
N PHE A 88 6.04 4.79 -9.50
CA PHE A 88 6.32 4.11 -10.76
C PHE A 88 7.60 3.27 -10.73
N PHE A 89 8.46 3.45 -9.71
CA PHE A 89 9.72 2.73 -9.58
C PHE A 89 9.93 2.06 -8.21
N GLY A 90 9.09 2.34 -7.21
CA GLY A 90 9.21 1.78 -5.86
C GLY A 90 9.22 0.25 -5.85
N GLY A 91 8.39 -0.39 -6.69
CA GLY A 91 8.42 -1.84 -6.84
C GLY A 91 9.75 -2.37 -7.39
N SER A 92 10.30 -1.74 -8.43
CA SER A 92 11.60 -2.10 -9.00
C SER A 92 12.77 -1.80 -8.06
N TRP A 93 12.72 -0.70 -7.30
CA TRP A 93 13.73 -0.39 -6.30
C TRP A 93 13.75 -1.48 -5.22
N MET A 94 12.59 -1.83 -4.67
CA MET A 94 12.48 -2.91 -3.69
C MET A 94 12.92 -4.29 -4.20
N GLU A 95 12.84 -4.55 -5.50
CA GLU A 95 13.31 -5.80 -6.10
C GLU A 95 14.84 -5.86 -6.21
N GLN A 96 15.49 -4.72 -6.48
CA GLN A 96 16.94 -4.66 -6.70
C GLN A 96 17.73 -4.31 -5.43
N ASP A 97 17.17 -3.45 -4.58
CA ASP A 97 17.81 -2.91 -3.38
C ASP A 97 16.74 -2.50 -2.34
N SER A 98 16.18 -3.52 -1.66
CA SER A 98 15.13 -3.31 -0.64
C SER A 98 15.60 -2.51 0.57
N GLU A 99 16.87 -2.69 0.97
CA GLU A 99 17.46 -1.95 2.10
C GLU A 99 17.61 -0.47 1.75
N GLY A 100 18.20 -0.14 0.60
CA GLY A 100 18.34 1.25 0.16
C GLY A 100 17.00 1.96 -0.03
N ALA A 101 15.97 1.26 -0.54
CA ALA A 101 14.63 1.81 -0.67
C ALA A 101 13.99 2.14 0.68
N PHE A 102 14.14 1.25 1.66
CA PHE A 102 13.58 1.42 3.00
C PHE A 102 14.30 2.53 3.79
N ASP A 103 15.64 2.53 3.76
CA ASP A 103 16.45 3.54 4.44
C ASP A 103 16.16 4.94 3.88
N ALA A 104 16.01 5.08 2.56
CA ALA A 104 15.68 6.35 1.92
C ALA A 104 14.29 6.88 2.33
N LEU A 105 13.28 6.00 2.43
CA LEU A 105 11.93 6.43 2.78
C LEU A 105 11.75 6.76 4.26
N ILE A 106 12.47 6.08 5.15
CA ILE A 106 12.44 6.37 6.59
C ILE A 106 13.23 7.63 6.92
N SER A 107 14.40 7.82 6.29
CA SER A 107 15.25 9.00 6.56
C SER A 107 14.61 10.33 6.16
N ASP A 108 13.74 10.31 5.15
CA ASP A 108 13.00 11.49 4.72
C ASP A 108 11.73 11.75 5.57
N GLU A 109 11.45 10.96 6.61
CA GLU A 109 10.21 10.99 7.44
C GLU A 109 8.93 11.01 6.59
N ALA A 110 9.02 10.50 5.36
CA ALA A 110 7.98 10.64 4.34
C ALA A 110 7.00 9.48 4.42
N VAL A 111 6.34 9.32 5.57
CA VAL A 111 5.36 8.26 5.88
C VAL A 111 4.29 8.12 4.79
N SER A 112 3.89 9.22 4.17
CA SER A 112 2.92 9.25 3.07
C SER A 112 3.40 8.63 1.76
N ASN A 113 4.68 8.27 1.66
CA ASN A 113 5.28 7.62 0.50
C ASN A 113 5.58 6.13 0.76
N PHE A 114 5.39 5.65 1.98
CA PHE A 114 5.72 4.26 2.34
C PHE A 114 4.78 3.24 1.69
N ASP A 115 3.53 3.64 1.46
CA ASP A 115 2.50 2.88 0.77
C ASP A 115 2.88 2.56 -0.70
N GLN A 116 3.86 3.28 -1.25
CA GLN A 116 4.33 3.21 -2.63
C GLN A 116 5.32 2.07 -2.86
N LEU A 117 5.87 1.49 -1.79
CA LEU A 117 6.64 0.24 -1.87
C LEU A 117 5.76 -0.95 -2.30
N PHE A 118 4.44 -0.78 -2.33
CA PHE A 118 3.45 -1.84 -2.54
C PHE A 118 2.55 -1.63 -3.76
N THR A 119 2.81 -0.60 -4.57
CA THR A 119 1.95 -0.23 -5.72
C THR A 119 1.88 -1.28 -6.82
N ASP A 120 2.90 -2.12 -6.94
CA ASP A 120 3.05 -3.08 -8.05
C ASP A 120 2.62 -4.51 -7.72
N ILE A 121 2.13 -4.80 -6.51
CA ILE A 121 1.67 -6.16 -6.16
C ILE A 121 0.23 -6.35 -6.70
N PRO A 122 0.02 -7.23 -7.69
CA PRO A 122 -1.28 -7.38 -8.32
C PRO A 122 -2.28 -8.06 -7.39
N SER A 123 -3.52 -7.56 -7.37
CA SER A 123 -4.58 -7.99 -6.46
C SER A 123 -5.30 -9.29 -6.86
N SER A 124 -4.94 -9.96 -7.97
CA SER A 124 -5.89 -10.88 -8.63
C SER A 124 -5.36 -12.17 -9.26
N SER A 125 -4.18 -12.70 -8.90
CA SER A 125 -3.83 -14.08 -9.25
C SER A 125 -3.19 -14.81 -8.07
N ARG A 126 -3.95 -15.77 -7.50
CA ARG A 126 -3.55 -16.60 -6.36
C ARG A 126 -2.27 -17.44 -6.59
N ASP A 127 -1.89 -17.65 -7.85
CA ASP A 127 -0.76 -18.50 -8.24
C ASP A 127 0.32 -17.75 -9.05
N SER A 128 0.29 -16.42 -9.09
CA SER A 128 1.34 -15.66 -9.80
C SER A 128 2.56 -15.44 -8.91
N GLU A 129 3.75 -15.64 -9.47
CA GLU A 129 5.06 -15.27 -8.90
C GLU A 129 5.05 -13.87 -8.24
N GLN A 130 4.32 -12.93 -8.82
CA GLN A 130 4.13 -11.56 -8.34
C GLN A 130 3.41 -11.46 -6.98
N LEU A 131 2.44 -12.35 -6.70
CA LEU A 131 1.78 -12.41 -5.40
C LEU A 131 2.76 -12.91 -4.32
N GLN A 132 3.55 -13.92 -4.66
CA GLN A 132 4.55 -14.46 -3.74
C GLN A 132 5.65 -13.42 -3.43
N GLN A 133 6.06 -12.64 -4.42
CA GLN A 133 6.98 -11.51 -4.22
C GLN A 133 6.37 -10.46 -3.28
N GLY A 134 5.08 -10.12 -3.46
CA GLY A 134 4.38 -9.21 -2.56
C GLY A 134 4.29 -9.72 -1.12
N ILE A 135 3.99 -11.01 -0.95
CA ILE A 135 3.99 -11.66 0.36
C ILE A 135 5.39 -11.60 0.99
N ASN A 136 6.43 -11.99 0.26
CA ASN A 136 7.80 -11.97 0.79
C ASN A 136 8.23 -10.54 1.18
N ARG A 137 7.83 -9.53 0.41
CA ARG A 137 8.06 -8.12 0.72
C ARG A 137 7.37 -7.71 2.03
N THR A 138 6.12 -8.13 2.26
CA THR A 138 5.43 -7.85 3.54
C THR A 138 6.09 -8.51 4.74
N LYS A 139 6.64 -9.73 4.58
CA LYS A 139 7.36 -10.41 5.67
C LYS A 139 8.63 -9.68 6.06
N TRP A 140 9.43 -9.34 5.05
CA TRP A 140 10.66 -8.58 5.27
C TRP A 140 10.38 -7.22 5.94
N LEU A 141 9.30 -6.53 5.57
CA LEU A 141 8.91 -5.29 6.25
C LEU A 141 8.42 -5.51 7.68
N ALA A 142 7.70 -6.60 7.97
CA ALA A 142 7.36 -6.94 9.35
C ALA A 142 8.61 -7.13 10.20
N GLU A 143 9.63 -7.82 9.68
CA GLU A 143 10.93 -7.97 10.34
C GLU A 143 11.57 -6.61 10.63
N LYS A 144 11.58 -5.70 9.66
CA LYS A 144 12.10 -4.34 9.87
C LYS A 144 11.35 -3.56 10.93
N PHE A 145 10.02 -3.60 10.93
CA PHE A 145 9.21 -2.92 11.94
C PHE A 145 9.43 -3.48 13.34
N ASN A 146 9.71 -4.78 13.47
CA ASN A 146 10.04 -5.39 14.75
C ASN A 146 11.40 -4.91 15.31
N ASP A 147 12.31 -4.46 14.44
CA ASP A 147 13.63 -3.92 14.83
C ASP A 147 13.60 -2.40 15.11
N MET A 148 12.49 -1.72 14.79
CA MET A 148 12.32 -0.27 14.95
C MET A 148 11.78 0.11 16.34
N GLN A 149 11.87 1.40 16.70
CA GLN A 149 11.14 1.92 17.86
C GLN A 149 9.63 1.86 17.61
N TYR A 150 8.86 1.66 18.68
CA TYR A 150 7.42 1.44 18.60
C TYR A 150 6.69 2.55 17.84
N GLU A 151 6.97 3.81 18.18
CA GLU A 151 6.27 4.97 17.61
C GLU A 151 6.46 5.05 16.08
N ASP A 152 7.69 4.88 15.62
CA ASP A 152 8.03 4.90 14.19
C ASP A 152 7.39 3.70 13.49
N ALA A 153 7.55 2.50 14.05
CA ALA A 153 7.00 1.27 13.49
C ALA A 153 5.48 1.32 13.37
N ALA A 154 4.78 1.87 14.37
CA ALA A 154 3.33 2.06 14.33
C ALA A 154 2.90 3.04 13.23
N GLU A 155 3.62 4.15 13.07
CA GLU A 155 3.34 5.15 12.04
C GLU A 155 3.53 4.58 10.62
N TYR A 156 4.66 3.92 10.36
CA TYR A 156 4.91 3.31 9.05
C TYR A 156 4.01 2.10 8.76
N ALA A 157 3.74 1.24 9.75
CA ALA A 157 2.86 0.09 9.54
C ALA A 157 1.42 0.56 9.21
N THR A 158 0.89 1.56 9.93
CA THR A 158 -0.47 2.04 9.70
C THR A 158 -0.63 2.80 8.39
N SER A 159 0.42 3.45 7.86
CA SER A 159 0.37 4.08 6.54
C SER A 159 0.14 3.07 5.40
N LEU A 160 0.56 1.82 5.59
CA LEU A 160 0.35 0.73 4.62
C LEU A 160 -1.08 0.23 4.53
N ALA A 161 -1.95 0.56 5.50
CA ALA A 161 -3.33 0.09 5.52
C ALA A 161 -4.09 0.40 4.21
N ASP A 162 -3.82 1.57 3.61
CA ASP A 162 -4.47 2.00 2.38
C ASP A 162 -3.98 1.26 1.13
N SER A 163 -2.68 0.94 1.04
CA SER A 163 -2.14 0.15 -0.07
C SER A 163 -2.54 -1.32 0.03
N LEU A 164 -2.50 -1.87 1.23
CA LEU A 164 -2.77 -3.29 1.46
C LEU A 164 -4.27 -3.63 1.42
N LYS A 165 -5.18 -2.64 1.39
CA LYS A 165 -6.64 -2.90 1.36
C LYS A 165 -7.10 -3.74 0.17
N GLN A 166 -6.37 -3.71 -0.95
CA GLN A 166 -6.66 -4.53 -2.14
C GLN A 166 -5.91 -5.87 -2.15
N GLN A 167 -4.97 -6.07 -1.22
CA GLN A 167 -4.03 -7.19 -1.13
C GLN A 167 -4.15 -7.89 0.24
N PRO A 168 -5.24 -8.64 0.50
CA PRO A 168 -5.51 -9.16 1.83
C PRO A 168 -4.52 -10.24 2.26
N GLU A 169 -3.92 -10.97 1.32
CA GLU A 169 -2.92 -11.99 1.61
C GLU A 169 -1.66 -11.32 2.15
N ALA A 170 -1.17 -10.29 1.46
CA ALA A 170 -0.05 -9.47 1.92
C ALA A 170 -0.36 -8.76 3.26
N TRP A 171 -1.56 -8.19 3.40
CA TRP A 171 -2.02 -7.63 4.68
C TRP A 171 -2.00 -8.67 5.82
N GLN A 172 -2.47 -9.89 5.54
CA GLN A 172 -2.57 -10.95 6.53
C GLN A 172 -1.19 -11.41 7.01
N GLU A 173 -0.23 -11.53 6.10
CA GLU A 173 1.15 -11.90 6.42
C GLU A 173 1.82 -10.77 7.23
N LEU A 174 1.67 -9.50 6.82
CA LEU A 174 2.18 -8.37 7.60
C LEU A 174 1.65 -8.36 9.03
N VAL A 175 0.32 -8.48 9.21
CA VAL A 175 -0.30 -8.51 10.53
C VAL A 175 0.20 -9.71 11.35
N ASN A 176 0.33 -10.89 10.76
CA ASN A 176 0.71 -12.10 11.50
C ASN A 176 2.19 -12.14 11.90
N ASP A 177 3.06 -11.47 11.15
CA ASP A 177 4.51 -11.47 11.36
C ASP A 177 5.01 -10.29 12.22
N LEU A 178 4.17 -9.28 12.46
CA LEU A 178 4.41 -8.23 13.45
C LEU A 178 4.38 -8.80 14.88
N GLN A 179 5.45 -8.59 15.65
CA GLN A 179 5.59 -9.10 17.01
C GLN A 179 4.87 -8.20 18.03
N GLU A 180 4.95 -6.88 17.84
CA GLU A 180 4.35 -5.91 18.74
C GLU A 180 2.83 -5.88 18.60
N LYS A 181 2.14 -6.25 19.69
CA LYS A 181 0.69 -6.38 19.71
C LYS A 181 -0.01 -5.07 19.34
N GLU A 182 0.42 -3.96 19.95
CA GLU A 182 -0.24 -2.67 19.73
C GLU A 182 -0.10 -2.19 18.27
N ILE A 183 1.03 -2.46 17.61
CA ILE A 183 1.20 -2.17 16.16
C ILE A 183 0.22 -2.99 15.33
N ARG A 184 0.04 -4.29 15.64
CA ARG A 184 -0.98 -5.11 14.96
C ARG A 184 -2.39 -4.54 15.14
N ILE A 185 -2.76 -4.19 16.37
CA ILE A 185 -4.08 -3.63 16.68
C ILE A 185 -4.31 -2.33 15.90
N ASP A 186 -3.33 -1.43 15.88
CA ASP A 186 -3.44 -0.16 15.18
C ASP A 186 -3.52 -0.32 13.66
N LEU A 187 -2.71 -1.21 13.07
CA LEU A 187 -2.81 -1.56 11.65
C LEU A 187 -4.18 -2.14 11.31
N ILE A 188 -4.67 -3.10 12.08
CA ILE A 188 -5.98 -3.72 11.82
C ILE A 188 -7.08 -2.67 11.93
N LYS A 189 -7.07 -1.84 13.00
CA LYS A 189 -8.03 -0.75 13.19
C LYS A 189 -7.99 0.24 12.02
N LYS A 190 -6.80 0.68 11.58
CA LYS A 190 -6.66 1.61 10.47
C LYS A 190 -7.24 1.04 9.18
N SER A 191 -7.01 -0.25 8.90
CA SER A 191 -7.62 -0.92 7.74
C SER A 191 -9.15 -0.89 7.78
N PHE A 192 -9.77 -1.04 8.96
CA PHE A 192 -11.22 -0.89 9.11
C PHE A 192 -11.72 0.52 8.81
N GLU A 193 -10.93 1.53 9.09
CA GLU A 193 -11.29 2.93 8.83
C GLU A 193 -11.14 3.31 7.35
N THR A 194 -10.25 2.67 6.60
CA THR A 194 -9.93 3.08 5.22
C THR A 194 -10.50 2.18 4.11
N THR A 195 -10.88 0.92 4.40
CA THR A 195 -11.42 0.03 3.36
C THR A 195 -12.90 0.24 3.06
N TRP A 196 -13.27 -0.04 1.82
CA TRP A 196 -14.66 -0.14 1.37
C TRP A 196 -15.14 -1.59 1.27
N ASN A 197 -14.21 -2.57 1.26
CA ASN A 197 -14.53 -4.00 1.20
C ASN A 197 -14.58 -4.61 2.59
N LEU A 198 -15.56 -4.16 3.37
CA LEU A 198 -15.76 -4.53 4.76
C LEU A 198 -15.97 -6.04 4.94
N VAL A 199 -16.64 -6.71 3.99
CA VAL A 199 -16.83 -8.18 4.05
C VAL A 199 -15.50 -8.93 4.05
N ARG A 200 -14.52 -8.46 3.26
CA ARG A 200 -13.17 -9.07 3.18
C ARG A 200 -12.42 -8.90 4.49
N LEU A 201 -12.38 -7.69 5.05
CA LEU A 201 -11.76 -7.44 6.36
C LEU A 201 -12.41 -8.24 7.49
N ARG A 202 -13.74 -8.34 7.51
CA ARG A 202 -14.43 -9.19 8.49
C ARG A 202 -13.94 -10.63 8.41
N ASN A 203 -13.78 -11.17 7.21
CA ASN A 203 -13.31 -12.54 7.03
C ASN A 203 -11.85 -12.70 7.48
N GLN A 204 -11.03 -11.67 7.31
CA GLN A 204 -9.63 -11.67 7.75
C GLN A 204 -9.47 -11.70 9.28
N LEU A 205 -10.42 -11.14 10.05
CA LEU A 205 -10.42 -11.27 11.52
C LEU A 205 -10.42 -12.73 11.99
N PHE A 206 -11.03 -13.63 11.23
CA PHE A 206 -11.07 -15.06 11.57
C PHE A 206 -9.81 -15.83 11.15
N THR A 207 -8.92 -15.20 10.37
CA THR A 207 -7.68 -15.81 9.88
C THR A 207 -6.43 -15.22 10.53
N LEU A 208 -6.60 -14.31 11.50
CA LEU A 208 -5.51 -13.82 12.34
C LEU A 208 -4.91 -14.99 13.14
N LYS A 209 -3.57 -14.98 13.26
CA LYS A 209 -2.84 -15.92 14.11
C LYS A 209 -3.22 -15.79 15.58
N GLU A 210 -3.51 -14.56 16.02
CA GLU A 210 -3.98 -14.22 17.37
C GLU A 210 -5.44 -13.69 17.28
N PRO A 211 -6.47 -14.55 17.44
CA PRO A 211 -7.87 -14.13 17.29
C PRO A 211 -8.31 -13.04 18.26
N GLU A 212 -7.67 -12.96 19.43
CA GLU A 212 -7.93 -11.94 20.46
C GLU A 212 -7.62 -10.53 19.96
N ASP A 213 -6.63 -10.37 19.07
CA ASP A 213 -6.31 -9.06 18.49
C ASP A 213 -7.50 -8.49 17.70
N GLY A 214 -8.24 -9.37 17.01
CA GLY A 214 -9.47 -9.00 16.34
C GLY A 214 -10.57 -8.54 17.30
N VAL A 215 -10.70 -9.18 18.47
CA VAL A 215 -11.69 -8.81 19.49
C VAL A 215 -11.36 -7.43 20.05
N GLU A 216 -10.09 -7.20 20.36
CA GLU A 216 -9.63 -5.93 20.90
C GLU A 216 -9.76 -4.78 19.91
N VAL A 217 -9.56 -5.03 18.61
CA VAL A 217 -9.89 -4.04 17.57
C VAL A 217 -11.39 -3.71 17.59
N LEU A 218 -12.27 -4.72 17.67
CA LEU A 218 -13.72 -4.49 17.77
C LEU A 218 -14.11 -3.70 19.02
N GLU A 219 -13.33 -3.81 20.09
CA GLU A 219 -13.48 -2.97 21.28
C GLU A 219 -13.01 -1.53 21.02
N ARG A 220 -11.97 -1.31 20.20
CA ARG A 220 -11.34 0.00 20.00
C ARG A 220 -11.87 0.80 18.80
N ILE A 221 -12.60 0.18 17.86
CA ILE A 221 -13.09 0.87 16.67
C ILE A 221 -14.28 1.80 16.95
N ASN A 222 -14.31 2.93 16.23
CA ASN A 222 -15.42 3.87 16.26
C ASN A 222 -16.68 3.29 15.60
N GLN A 223 -17.86 3.74 16.03
CA GLN A 223 -19.15 3.19 15.63
C GLN A 223 -19.42 3.17 14.11
N GLY A 224 -18.91 4.17 13.38
CA GLY A 224 -19.21 4.36 11.95
C GLY A 224 -18.80 3.15 11.10
N PRO A 225 -17.49 2.88 10.94
CA PRO A 225 -17.00 1.76 10.13
C PRO A 225 -17.55 0.41 10.58
N ALA A 226 -17.66 0.20 11.91
CA ALA A 226 -18.17 -1.03 12.50
C ALA A 226 -19.65 -1.32 12.16
N ARG A 227 -20.51 -0.30 12.18
CA ARG A 227 -21.94 -0.46 11.81
C ARG A 227 -22.09 -0.85 10.35
N TYR A 228 -21.31 -0.24 9.45
CA TYR A 228 -21.36 -0.59 8.02
C TYR A 228 -20.82 -2.02 7.76
N LEU A 229 -19.82 -2.43 8.53
CA LEU A 229 -19.16 -3.73 8.41
C LEU A 229 -20.09 -4.88 8.77
N PHE A 230 -20.72 -4.79 9.92
CA PHE A 230 -21.59 -5.85 10.41
C PHE A 230 -23.03 -5.69 9.92
N GLN A 231 -23.46 -4.49 9.53
CA GLN A 231 -24.80 -4.12 9.05
C GLN A 231 -25.93 -4.31 10.07
N THR A 232 -25.87 -5.36 10.90
CA THR A 232 -26.88 -5.70 11.91
C THR A 232 -26.21 -6.17 13.20
N ARG A 233 -26.90 -5.95 14.32
CA ARG A 233 -26.49 -6.47 15.63
C ARG A 233 -26.32 -8.00 15.62
N GLN A 234 -27.22 -8.72 14.92
CA GLN A 234 -27.16 -10.17 14.78
C GLN A 234 -25.87 -10.64 14.08
N LYS A 235 -25.46 -9.99 12.98
CA LYS A 235 -24.23 -10.37 12.26
C LYS A 235 -22.97 -10.13 13.10
N LEU A 236 -22.96 -9.07 13.91
CA LEU A 236 -21.89 -8.84 14.89
C LEU A 236 -21.89 -9.91 15.98
N GLN A 237 -23.06 -10.26 16.54
CA GLN A 237 -23.18 -11.36 17.51
C GLN A 237 -22.65 -12.68 16.93
N GLU A 238 -23.08 -13.07 15.73
CA GLU A 238 -22.60 -14.28 15.05
C GLU A 238 -21.08 -14.27 14.82
N THR A 239 -20.49 -13.09 14.64
CA THR A 239 -19.03 -12.92 14.50
C THR A 239 -18.33 -13.12 15.85
N LEU A 240 -18.83 -12.48 16.90
CA LEU A 240 -18.30 -12.61 18.27
C LEU A 240 -18.42 -14.05 18.79
N ASP A 241 -19.52 -14.74 18.50
CA ASP A 241 -19.73 -16.15 18.83
C ASP A 241 -18.70 -17.05 18.13
N LYS A 242 -18.43 -16.80 16.85
CA LYS A 242 -17.39 -17.53 16.08
C LYS A 242 -15.99 -17.28 16.64
N MET A 243 -15.72 -16.06 17.11
CA MET A 243 -14.47 -15.69 17.78
C MET A 243 -14.42 -16.17 19.24
N LYS A 244 -15.48 -16.80 19.76
CA LYS A 244 -15.61 -17.30 21.13
C LYS A 244 -15.43 -16.22 22.19
N VAL A 245 -15.90 -15.01 21.91
CA VAL A 245 -15.84 -13.88 22.85
C VAL A 245 -16.78 -14.14 24.02
N ALA A 246 -16.35 -13.80 25.24
CA ALA A 246 -17.17 -13.95 26.43
C ALA A 246 -18.47 -13.12 26.32
N PRO A 247 -19.60 -13.58 26.90
CA PRO A 247 -20.90 -12.89 26.75
C PRO A 247 -20.89 -11.43 27.21
N ASP A 248 -20.25 -11.14 28.33
CA ASP A 248 -20.12 -9.79 28.91
C ASP A 248 -19.34 -8.84 28.00
N ARG A 249 -18.22 -9.30 27.42
CA ARG A 249 -17.45 -8.55 26.43
C ARG A 249 -18.24 -8.37 25.14
N SER A 250 -18.93 -9.41 24.70
CA SER A 250 -19.77 -9.36 23.49
C SER A 250 -20.87 -8.31 23.63
N ASP A 251 -21.56 -8.28 24.78
CA ASP A 251 -22.58 -7.28 25.09
C ASP A 251 -22.00 -5.86 25.09
N ALA A 252 -20.82 -5.67 25.68
CA ALA A 252 -20.14 -4.38 25.67
C ALA A 252 -19.81 -3.89 24.25
N ILE A 253 -19.28 -4.77 23.39
CA ILE A 253 -18.96 -4.48 21.99
C ILE A 253 -20.25 -4.17 21.19
N LEU A 254 -21.28 -5.00 21.34
CA LEU A 254 -22.56 -4.83 20.65
C LEU A 254 -23.25 -3.53 21.05
N ASN A 255 -23.22 -3.19 22.33
CA ASN A 255 -23.80 -1.94 22.83
C ASN A 255 -22.99 -0.75 22.32
N ARG A 256 -21.66 -0.77 22.43
CA ARG A 256 -20.81 0.30 21.87
C ARG A 256 -21.09 0.54 20.40
N ILE A 257 -21.23 -0.52 19.60
CA ILE A 257 -21.44 -0.39 18.16
C ILE A 257 -22.89 -0.03 17.83
N PHE A 258 -23.92 -0.60 18.46
CA PHE A 258 -25.33 -0.46 18.04
C PHE A 258 -26.26 0.31 18.99
N HIS A 259 -25.88 0.57 20.24
CA HIS A 259 -26.70 1.27 21.25
C HIS A 259 -25.88 2.35 22.00
N PRO A 260 -25.91 3.62 21.55
CA PRO A 260 -25.39 4.72 22.34
C PRO A 260 -26.22 4.97 23.60
#